data_AF-A0A2V9SWZ2-F1
#
_entry.id   AF-A0A2V9SWZ2-F1
#
_cell.length_a   1.000
_cell.length_b   1.000
_cell.length_c   1.000
_cell.angle_alpha   90.00
_cell.angle_beta   90.00
_cell.angle_gamma   90.00
#
_symmetry.space_group_name_H-M   'P 1'
#
loop_
_entity.id
_entity.type
_entity.pdbx_description
1 polymer ?
#
loop_
_entity_poly.entity_id
_entity_poly.type
_entity_poly.pdbx_seq_one_letter_code
_entity_poly.pdbx_strand_id
1 'polypeptide(L)' 'MAAEKISRLQLELTHLFEQQVEYFRKRNVGEPAAERREYEKRRERIRQLFAELSGLKKAA' A
#
# COMPACT_ATOMS: atom_id res chain seq x y z
N MET A 1 -8.31 20.26 -0.45
CA MET A 1 -7.07 20.94 -0.94
C MET A 1 -5.97 19.90 -1.22
N ALA A 2 -4.90 20.23 -1.96
CA ALA A 2 -3.84 19.27 -2.30
C ALA A 2 -3.19 18.61 -1.06
N ALA A 3 -3.01 19.37 0.03
CA ALA A 3 -2.48 18.88 1.30
C ALA A 3 -3.36 17.78 1.94
N GLU A 4 -4.68 17.96 1.94
CA GLU A 4 -5.63 16.97 2.48
C GLU A 4 -5.60 15.66 1.67
N LYS A 5 -5.43 15.78 0.34
CA LYS A 5 -5.30 14.62 -0.54
C LYS A 5 -3.99 13.86 -0.26
N ILE A 6 -2.89 14.57 -0.04
CA ILE A 6 -1.60 13.96 0.34
C ILE A 6 -1.72 13.23 1.67
N SER A 7 -2.35 13.82 2.70
CA SER A 7 -2.53 13.18 4.00
C SER A 7 -3.37 11.89 3.92
N ARG A 8 -4.43 11.88 3.11
CA ARG A 8 -5.24 10.66 2.88
C ARG A 8 -4.42 9.56 2.20
N LEU A 9 -3.62 9.90 1.19
CA LEU A 9 -2.76 8.93 0.50
C LEU A 9 -1.67 8.36 1.43
N GLN A 10 -1.13 9.18 2.33
CA GLN A 10 -0.16 8.72 3.33
C GLN A 10 -0.79 7.74 4.33
N LEU A 11 -2.01 8.00 4.80
CA LEU A 11 -2.75 7.09 5.67
C LEU A 11 -3.02 5.74 5.00
N GLU A 12 -3.47 5.76 3.73
CA GLU A 12 -3.72 4.54 2.97
C GLU A 12 -2.42 3.72 2.77
N LEU A 13 -1.30 4.39 2.47
CA LEU A 13 0.00 3.72 2.38
C LEU A 13 0.42 3.08 3.70
N THR A 14 0.29 3.79 4.84
CA THR A 14 0.61 3.24 6.16
C THR A 14 -0.16 1.96 6.43
N HIS A 15 -1.48 1.98 6.19
CA HIS A 15 -2.32 0.81 6.41
C HIS A 15 -1.92 -0.38 5.50
N LEU A 16 -1.61 -0.12 4.24
CA LEU A 16 -1.17 -1.17 3.31
C LEU A 16 0.20 -1.75 3.73
N PHE A 17 1.10 -0.95 4.30
CA PHE A 17 2.36 -1.45 4.84
C PHE A 17 2.16 -2.33 6.08
N GLU A 18 1.26 -1.94 6.99
CA GLU A 18 0.90 -2.77 8.15
C GLU A 18 0.40 -4.15 7.71
N GLN A 19 -0.55 -4.18 6.75
CA GLN A 19 -1.05 -5.43 6.19
C GLN A 19 0.04 -6.27 5.52
N GLN A 20 1.03 -5.64 4.89
CA GLN A 20 2.15 -6.33 4.27
C GLN A 20 3.08 -6.95 5.31
N VAL A 21 3.34 -6.24 6.42
CA VAL A 21 4.10 -6.76 7.57
C VAL A 21 3.38 -7.95 8.20
N GLU A 22 2.07 -7.85 8.40
CA GLU A 22 1.25 -8.95 8.93
C GLU A 22 1.28 -10.18 8.02
N TYR A 23 1.14 -9.98 6.70
CA TYR A 23 1.26 -11.06 5.72
C TYR A 23 2.62 -11.76 5.82
N PHE A 24 3.74 -11.02 5.92
CA PHE A 24 5.06 -11.65 6.09
C PHE A 24 5.24 -12.34 7.45
N ARG A 25 4.68 -11.79 8.53
CA ARG A 25 4.65 -12.46 9.84
C ARG A 25 3.92 -13.80 9.77
N LYS A 26 2.78 -13.84 9.07
CA LYS A 26 1.99 -15.08 8.86
C LYS A 26 2.68 -16.05 7.91
N ARG A 27 3.35 -15.56 6.86
CA ARG A 27 4.08 -16.38 5.88
C ARG A 27 5.20 -17.22 6.49
N ASN A 28 5.82 -16.74 7.58
CA ASN A 28 6.78 -17.53 8.37
C ASN A 28 6.17 -18.79 9.02
N VAL A 29 4.84 -18.95 8.98
CA VAL A 29 4.08 -20.06 9.61
C VAL A 29 3.53 -21.05 8.56
N GLY A 30 3.75 -20.83 7.26
CA GLY A 30 3.28 -21.69 6.15
C GLY A 30 2.08 -21.08 5.42
N GLU A 31 2.14 -21.04 4.08
CA GLU A 31 1.33 -20.11 3.26
C GLU A 31 0.15 -20.78 2.52
N PRO A 32 -1.08 -20.28 2.65
CA PRO A 32 -2.20 -20.62 1.75
C PRO A 32 -2.11 -19.84 0.43
N ALA A 33 -2.32 -20.51 -0.70
CA ALA A 33 -2.25 -19.90 -2.05
C ALA A 33 -3.20 -18.70 -2.27
N ALA A 34 -4.26 -18.58 -1.46
CA ALA A 34 -5.20 -17.45 -1.49
C ALA A 34 -4.54 -16.12 -1.07
N GLU A 35 -3.58 -16.15 -0.13
CA GLU A 35 -2.95 -14.93 0.40
C GLU A 35 -2.00 -14.27 -0.62
N ARG A 36 -1.46 -15.06 -1.56
CA ARG A 36 -0.55 -14.55 -2.60
C ARG A 36 -1.24 -13.59 -3.57
N ARG A 37 -2.48 -13.89 -3.97
CA ARG A 37 -3.26 -13.00 -4.85
C ARG A 37 -3.60 -11.68 -4.16
N GLU A 38 -3.92 -11.72 -2.87
CA GLU A 38 -4.17 -10.50 -2.09
C GLU A 38 -2.90 -9.66 -1.90
N TYR A 39 -1.76 -10.32 -1.67
CA TYR A 39 -0.46 -9.65 -1.67
C TYR A 39 -0.16 -8.94 -2.99
N GLU A 40 -0.40 -9.59 -4.14
CA GLU A 40 -0.17 -8.97 -5.45
C GLU A 40 -1.05 -7.75 -5.69
N LYS A 41 -2.35 -7.83 -5.39
CA LYS A 41 -3.27 -6.69 -5.47
C LYS A 41 -2.83 -5.52 -4.58
N ARG A 42 -2.47 -5.80 -3.33
CA ARG A 42 -1.97 -4.80 -2.39
C ARG A 42 -0.69 -4.14 -2.90
N ARG A 43 0.25 -4.92 -3.44
CA ARG A 43 1.49 -4.40 -4.02
C ARG A 43 1.23 -3.48 -5.21
N GLU A 44 0.28 -3.82 -6.08
CA GLU A 44 -0.12 -2.95 -7.18
C GLU A 44 -0.75 -1.65 -6.68
N ARG A 45 -1.65 -1.72 -5.69
CA ARG A 45 -2.26 -0.53 -5.08
C ARG A 45 -1.22 0.41 -4.48
N ILE A 46 -0.23 -0.12 -3.76
CA ILE A 46 0.89 0.68 -3.23
C ILE A 46 1.61 1.43 -4.36
N ARG A 47 1.90 0.77 -5.49
CA ARG A 47 2.56 1.44 -6.64
C ARG A 47 1.73 2.59 -7.19
N GLN A 48 0.42 2.40 -7.35
CA GLN A 48 -0.49 3.45 -7.84
C GLN A 48 -0.50 4.66 -6.89
N LEU A 49 -0.58 4.42 -5.57
CA LEU A 49 -0.57 5.48 -4.56
C LEU A 49 0.74 6.26 -4.57
N PHE A 50 1.88 5.60 -4.76
CA PHE A 50 3.17 6.30 -4.90
C PHE A 50 3.24 7.14 -6.17
N ALA A 51 2.71 6.65 -7.29
CA ALA A 51 2.63 7.43 -8.53
C ALA A 51 1.74 8.67 -8.35
N GLU A 52 0.59 8.52 -7.68
CA GLU A 52 -0.32 9.62 -7.38
C GLU A 52 0.31 10.66 -6.45
N LEU A 53 0.98 10.22 -5.37
CA LEU A 53 1.72 11.10 -4.47
C LEU A 53 2.85 11.84 -5.18
N SER A 54 3.59 11.16 -6.06
CA SER A 54 4.65 11.78 -6.86
C SER A 54 4.09 12.84 -7.81
N GLY A 55 2.97 12.54 -8.48
CA GLY A 55 2.28 13.50 -9.34
C GLY A 55 1.79 14.73 -8.58
N LEU A 56 1.17 14.54 -7.41
CA LEU A 56 0.70 15.64 -6.58
C LEU A 56 1.84 16.52 -6.04
N LYS A 57 2.98 15.92 -5.66
CA LYS A 57 4.17 16.68 -5.22
C LYS A 57 4.84 17.48 -6.34
N LYS A 58 4.73 17.04 -7.60
CA LYS A 58 5.26 17.76 -8.76
C LYS A 58 4.35 18.91 -9.23
N ALA A 59 3.06 18.82 -8.91
CA ALA A 59 2.05 19.79 -9.30
C ALA A 59 1.76 20.86 -8.21
N ALA A 60 2.38 20.72 -7.04
CA ALA A 60 2.34 21.66 -5.92
C ALA A 60 3.62 22.51 -5.91
#